data_AF-A7GL22-F1
#
_entry.id   AF-A7GL22-F1
#
_cell.length_a   1.000
_cell.length_b   1.000
_cell.length_c   1.000
_cell.angle_alpha   90.00
_cell.angle_beta   90.00
_cell.angle_gamma   90.00
#
_symmetry.space_group_name_H-M   'P 1'
#
loop_
_entity.id
_entity.type
_entity.pdbx_description
1 polymer ?
#
loop_
_entity_poly.entity_id
_entity_poly.type
_entity_poly.pdbx_seq_one_letter_code
_entity_poly.pdbx_strand_id
1 'polypeptide(L)'
;MDDKQVKHLLKNWKLHAVVFCIVLLTEFIGPFYIKLGIGIILLLPMLYAFLIGLLSYFSPLIQKEHAKNLEPIIVTGVTLTIAKTGVVIGPQLQVLLSAGPALLLQELGHIGTIILALPIAMLLGFKREAIGMTHSIGREPNVGLITNKYGFNSPEGHGVMAIYIFGTVFGALFFGVLAGLLATFKIFHPYSLAMASGIGSGSMMAASSGALVASFPSLQDEIIAFAGASNLISLSTGLYVSMLISLPLTEKTYNLLDKRRMKKKDSVVKEEKSDVNNI
;
A
#
# COMPACT_ATOMS: atom_id res chain seq x y z
N MET A 1 -25.36 -1.98 -2.75
CA MET A 1 -25.63 -0.53 -2.62
C MET A 1 -27.09 -0.33 -3.01
N ASP A 2 -27.89 0.39 -2.24
CA ASP A 2 -29.28 0.69 -2.62
C ASP A 2 -29.30 1.73 -3.76
N ASP A 3 -30.21 1.59 -4.72
CA ASP A 3 -30.31 2.41 -5.94
C ASP A 3 -30.46 3.92 -5.62
N LYS A 4 -31.08 4.23 -4.47
CA LYS A 4 -31.23 5.59 -3.96
C LYS A 4 -29.91 6.20 -3.51
N GLN A 5 -29.02 5.42 -2.89
CA GLN A 5 -27.69 5.88 -2.47
C GLN A 5 -26.81 6.15 -3.70
N VAL A 6 -26.86 5.28 -4.72
CA VAL A 6 -26.11 5.48 -5.98
C VAL A 6 -26.51 6.80 -6.66
N LYS A 7 -27.82 7.06 -6.75
CA LYS A 7 -28.34 8.31 -7.34
C LYS A 7 -27.97 9.55 -6.53
N HIS A 8 -27.94 9.45 -5.20
CA HIS A 8 -27.53 10.55 -4.32
C HIS A 8 -26.03 10.89 -4.47
N LEU A 9 -25.19 9.86 -4.60
CA LEU A 9 -23.74 10.01 -4.81
C LEU A 9 -23.40 10.64 -6.17
N LEU A 10 -24.05 10.17 -7.23
CA LEU A 10 -23.88 10.70 -8.58
C LEU A 10 -24.40 12.13 -8.71
N LYS A 11 -25.42 12.52 -7.93
CA LYS A 11 -25.99 13.89 -7.94
C LYS A 11 -25.18 14.92 -7.15
N ASN A 12 -24.16 14.52 -6.39
CA ASN A 12 -23.38 15.45 -5.58
C ASN A 12 -22.32 16.20 -6.41
N TRP A 13 -22.79 16.98 -7.39
CA TRP A 13 -21.97 17.65 -8.42
C TRP A 13 -20.90 18.57 -7.83
N LYS A 14 -21.17 19.19 -6.67
CA LYS A 14 -20.22 20.06 -5.97
C LYS A 14 -18.95 19.31 -5.58
N LEU A 15 -19.11 18.09 -5.07
CA LEU A 15 -18.00 17.25 -4.65
C LEU A 15 -17.17 16.78 -5.86
N HIS A 16 -17.85 16.34 -6.92
CA HIS A 16 -17.20 15.96 -8.17
C HIS A 16 -16.44 17.14 -8.81
N ALA A 17 -17.02 18.34 -8.81
CA ALA A 17 -16.38 19.54 -9.31
C ALA A 17 -15.14 19.91 -8.49
N VAL A 18 -15.20 19.83 -7.15
CA VAL A 18 -14.04 20.08 -6.28
C VAL A 18 -12.92 19.08 -6.58
N VAL A 19 -13.22 17.78 -6.62
CA VAL A 19 -12.22 16.74 -6.94
C VAL A 19 -11.63 16.97 -8.33
N PHE A 20 -12.47 17.28 -9.32
CA PHE A 20 -12.02 17.55 -10.69
C PHE A 20 -11.09 18.77 -10.77
N CYS A 21 -11.42 19.87 -10.10
CA CYS A 21 -10.58 21.05 -10.02
C CYS A 21 -9.23 20.75 -9.34
N ILE A 22 -9.23 19.97 -8.26
CA ILE A 22 -7.98 19.56 -7.59
C ILE A 22 -7.13 18.76 -8.58
N VAL A 23 -7.69 17.76 -9.26
CA VAL A 23 -6.97 16.95 -10.25
C VAL A 23 -6.39 17.82 -11.36
N LEU A 24 -7.18 18.72 -11.96
CA LEU A 24 -6.70 19.62 -13.00
C LEU A 24 -5.55 20.51 -12.52
N LEU A 25 -5.68 21.11 -11.34
CA LEU A 25 -4.63 21.94 -10.75
C LEU A 25 -3.36 21.11 -10.53
N THR A 26 -3.50 19.89 -10.00
CA THR A 26 -2.32 19.08 -9.70
C THR A 26 -1.65 18.50 -10.93
N GLU A 27 -2.40 18.05 -11.92
CA GLU A 27 -1.83 17.59 -13.19
C GLU A 27 -1.17 18.74 -13.95
N PHE A 28 -1.74 19.95 -13.88
CA PHE A 28 -1.13 21.14 -14.49
C PHE A 28 0.20 21.51 -13.85
N ILE A 29 0.33 21.35 -12.53
CA ILE A 29 1.59 21.59 -11.81
C ILE A 29 2.64 20.52 -12.17
N GLY A 30 2.21 19.26 -12.28
CA GLY A 30 3.07 18.15 -12.65
C GLY A 30 4.03 17.71 -11.53
N PRO A 31 4.99 16.81 -11.84
CA PRO A 31 5.92 16.30 -10.85
C PRO A 31 6.96 17.35 -10.43
N PHE A 32 7.22 17.47 -9.12
CA PHE A 32 8.34 18.26 -8.61
C PHE A 32 9.56 17.38 -8.36
N TYR A 33 10.72 17.85 -8.79
CA TYR A 33 12.01 17.20 -8.55
C TYR A 33 12.81 18.03 -7.57
N ILE A 34 13.00 17.52 -6.35
CA ILE A 34 13.85 18.15 -5.35
C ILE A 34 15.17 17.40 -5.34
N LYS A 35 16.23 18.04 -5.84
CA LYS A 35 17.60 17.52 -5.74
C LYS A 35 18.11 17.76 -4.33
N LEU A 36 18.14 16.72 -3.49
CA LEU A 36 18.97 16.74 -2.28
C LEU A 36 20.34 16.18 -2.63
N GLY A 37 21.42 16.65 -1.99
CA GLY A 37 22.78 16.24 -2.34
C GLY A 37 23.05 14.73 -2.34
N ILE A 38 22.17 13.93 -1.73
CA ILE A 38 22.25 12.46 -1.64
C ILE A 38 21.25 11.72 -2.57
N GLY A 39 20.40 12.43 -3.32
CA GLY A 39 19.39 11.81 -4.20
C GLY A 39 18.28 12.77 -4.63
N ILE A 40 17.36 12.29 -5.47
CA ILE A 40 16.25 13.11 -5.98
C ILE A 40 14.95 12.65 -5.34
N ILE A 41 14.23 13.58 -4.72
CA ILE A 41 12.86 13.34 -4.25
C ILE A 41 11.90 13.72 -5.37
N LEU A 42 11.11 12.74 -5.81
CA LEU A 42 10.01 12.95 -6.75
C LEU A 42 8.71 13.17 -5.97
N LEU A 43 8.16 14.38 -6.07
CA LEU A 43 6.82 14.68 -5.58
C LEU A 43 5.81 14.50 -6.71
N LEU A 44 5.07 13.39 -6.69
CA LEU A 44 4.03 13.12 -7.68
C LEU A 44 2.78 14.00 -7.45
N PRO A 45 2.05 14.39 -8.53
CA PRO A 45 0.77 15.09 -8.45
C PRO A 45 -0.21 14.57 -7.41
N MET A 46 -0.32 13.24 -7.34
CA MET A 46 -1.19 12.53 -6.41
C MET A 46 -0.92 12.85 -4.93
N LEU A 47 0.34 13.13 -4.54
CA LEU A 47 0.70 13.39 -3.14
C LEU A 47 0.11 14.72 -2.66
N TYR A 48 0.29 15.79 -3.41
CA TYR A 48 -0.25 17.08 -3.03
C TYR A 48 -1.74 17.20 -3.37
N ALA A 49 -2.27 16.44 -4.33
CA ALA A 49 -3.73 16.28 -4.50
C ALA A 49 -4.37 15.70 -3.24
N PHE A 50 -3.75 14.70 -2.62
CA PHE A 50 -4.19 14.14 -1.34
C PHE A 50 -4.14 15.18 -0.21
N LEU A 51 -3.05 15.95 -0.09
CA LEU A 51 -2.94 16.99 0.93
C LEU A 51 -3.99 18.09 0.75
N ILE A 52 -4.22 18.56 -0.47
CA ILE A 52 -5.27 19.56 -0.77
C ILE A 52 -6.65 18.99 -0.45
N GLY A 53 -6.92 17.73 -0.80
CA GLY A 53 -8.16 17.04 -0.47
C GLY A 53 -8.37 16.93 1.05
N LEU A 54 -7.33 16.58 1.80
CA LEU A 54 -7.35 16.51 3.26
C LEU A 54 -7.59 17.89 3.89
N LEU A 55 -6.92 18.94 3.41
CA LEU A 55 -7.16 20.31 3.87
C LEU A 55 -8.58 20.79 3.54
N SER A 56 -9.10 20.38 2.37
CA SER A 56 -10.47 20.68 1.95
C SER A 56 -11.52 20.02 2.84
N TYR A 57 -11.21 18.88 3.47
CA TYR A 57 -12.09 18.24 4.46
C TYR A 57 -12.27 19.10 5.73
N PHE A 58 -11.27 19.89 6.10
CA PHE A 58 -11.36 20.84 7.23
C PHE A 58 -11.95 22.20 6.82
N SER A 59 -12.25 22.41 5.54
CA SER A 59 -12.84 23.64 5.01
C SER A 59 -14.38 23.56 5.01
N PRO A 60 -15.09 24.71 5.15
CA PRO A 60 -16.55 24.77 4.97
C PRO A 60 -17.03 24.35 3.58
N LEU A 61 -16.12 24.19 2.61
CA LEU A 61 -16.40 23.69 1.26
C LEU A 61 -16.93 22.25 1.23
N ILE A 62 -16.55 21.41 2.21
CA ILE A 62 -16.98 20.01 2.30
C ILE A 62 -17.78 19.81 3.59
N GLN A 63 -19.09 19.63 3.46
CA GLN A 63 -19.90 19.21 4.60
C GLN A 63 -19.52 17.79 5.01
N LYS A 64 -19.26 17.57 6.31
CA LYS A 64 -18.89 16.25 6.88
C LYS A 64 -19.87 15.13 6.53
N GLU A 65 -21.14 15.48 6.32
CA GLU A 65 -22.20 14.56 5.90
C GLU A 65 -22.00 14.04 4.47
N HIS A 66 -21.40 14.84 3.59
CA HIS A 66 -21.01 14.39 2.24
C HIS A 66 -19.76 13.50 2.26
N ALA A 67 -18.88 13.66 3.26
CA ALA A 67 -17.69 12.81 3.38
C ALA A 67 -18.02 11.36 3.78
N LYS A 68 -19.05 11.14 4.61
CA LYS A 68 -19.53 9.78 4.95
C LYS A 68 -20.08 9.02 3.74
N ASN A 69 -20.51 9.76 2.72
CA ASN A 69 -20.99 9.20 1.48
C ASN A 69 -19.84 8.85 0.50
N LEU A 70 -18.58 9.16 0.79
CA LEU A 70 -17.46 8.88 -0.13
C LEU A 70 -17.00 7.42 -0.15
N GLU A 71 -17.21 6.70 0.94
CA GLU A 71 -16.72 5.31 1.09
C GLU A 71 -17.19 4.39 -0.06
N PRO A 72 -18.47 4.38 -0.47
CA PRO A 72 -18.89 3.54 -1.59
C PRO A 72 -18.30 3.94 -2.94
N ILE A 73 -17.96 5.23 -3.15
CA ILE A 73 -17.28 5.69 -4.37
C ILE A 73 -15.87 5.11 -4.41
N ILE A 74 -15.15 5.16 -3.28
CA ILE A 74 -13.80 4.58 -3.14
C ILE A 74 -13.87 3.07 -3.40
N VAL A 75 -14.78 2.35 -2.75
CA VAL A 75 -14.95 0.90 -2.94
C VAL A 75 -15.24 0.56 -4.40
N THR A 76 -16.09 1.34 -5.08
CA THR A 76 -16.41 1.13 -6.49
C THR A 76 -15.17 1.32 -7.38
N GLY A 77 -14.43 2.42 -7.18
CA GLY A 77 -13.19 2.69 -7.92
C GLY A 77 -12.15 1.60 -7.70
N VAL A 78 -11.93 1.19 -6.45
CA VAL A 78 -10.98 0.13 -6.10
C VAL A 78 -11.41 -1.21 -6.69
N THR A 79 -12.70 -1.53 -6.70
CA THR A 79 -13.22 -2.77 -7.29
C THR A 79 -12.95 -2.82 -8.81
N LEU A 80 -13.09 -1.70 -9.52
CA LEU A 80 -12.71 -1.62 -10.94
C LEU A 80 -11.20 -1.86 -11.13
N THR A 81 -10.35 -1.29 -10.28
CA THR A 81 -8.90 -1.52 -10.35
C THR A 81 -8.55 -2.97 -10.04
N ILE A 82 -9.22 -3.59 -9.06
CA ILE A 82 -9.07 -5.03 -8.74
C ILE A 82 -9.50 -5.87 -9.95
N ALA A 83 -10.63 -5.57 -10.58
CA ALA A 83 -11.11 -6.29 -11.75
C ALA A 83 -10.13 -6.19 -12.93
N LYS A 84 -9.66 -4.97 -13.24
CA LYS A 84 -8.60 -4.74 -14.24
C LYS A 84 -7.35 -5.56 -13.91
N THR A 85 -6.92 -5.53 -12.65
CA THR A 85 -5.74 -6.28 -12.19
C THR A 85 -5.94 -7.78 -12.35
N GLY A 86 -7.12 -8.31 -12.04
CA GLY A 86 -7.44 -9.73 -12.26
C GLY A 86 -7.33 -10.16 -13.72
N VAL A 87 -7.83 -9.34 -14.66
CA VAL A 87 -7.69 -9.57 -16.11
C VAL A 87 -6.22 -9.52 -16.54
N VAL A 88 -5.42 -8.67 -15.91
CA VAL A 88 -3.98 -8.53 -16.14
C VAL A 88 -3.15 -9.64 -15.47
N ILE A 89 -3.66 -10.36 -14.47
CA ILE A 89 -2.92 -11.44 -13.80
C ILE A 89 -3.24 -12.81 -14.40
N GLY A 90 -4.49 -13.04 -14.81
CA GLY A 90 -4.96 -14.35 -15.26
C GLY A 90 -4.08 -15.02 -16.33
N PRO A 91 -3.75 -14.34 -17.45
CA PRO A 91 -2.89 -14.88 -18.50
C PRO A 91 -1.43 -15.17 -18.05
N GLN A 92 -0.97 -14.55 -16.96
CA GLN A 92 0.42 -14.54 -16.50
C GLN A 92 0.73 -15.72 -15.58
N LEU A 93 -0.22 -16.61 -15.35
CA LEU A 93 -0.01 -17.82 -14.56
C LEU A 93 1.13 -18.70 -15.13
N GLN A 94 1.29 -18.72 -16.46
CA GLN A 94 2.41 -19.42 -17.09
C GLN A 94 3.76 -18.76 -16.76
N VAL A 95 3.80 -17.45 -16.60
CA VAL A 95 4.99 -16.72 -16.15
C VAL A 95 5.32 -17.07 -14.71
N LEU A 96 4.34 -17.23 -13.82
CA LEU A 96 4.58 -17.72 -12.45
C LEU A 96 5.20 -19.13 -12.46
N LEU A 97 4.67 -20.04 -13.28
CA LEU A 97 5.16 -21.43 -13.33
C LEU A 97 6.56 -21.54 -13.94
N SER A 98 6.91 -20.63 -14.84
CA SER A 98 8.23 -20.52 -15.47
C SER A 98 9.16 -19.52 -14.76
N ALA A 99 8.67 -18.87 -13.69
CA ALA A 99 9.44 -17.89 -12.94
C ALA A 99 10.65 -18.58 -12.31
N GLY A 100 11.84 -18.14 -12.70
CA GLY A 100 13.06 -18.68 -12.14
C GLY A 100 13.18 -18.40 -10.62
N PRO A 101 14.11 -19.07 -9.93
CA PRO A 101 14.33 -18.90 -8.49
C PRO A 101 14.50 -17.44 -8.05
N ALA A 102 15.13 -16.61 -8.89
CA ALA A 102 15.32 -15.18 -8.60
C ALA A 102 14.00 -14.41 -8.41
N LEU A 103 12.97 -14.73 -9.18
CA LEU A 103 11.66 -14.08 -9.09
C LEU A 103 10.87 -14.57 -7.87
N LEU A 104 11.02 -15.84 -7.48
CA LEU A 104 10.45 -16.35 -6.24
C LEU A 104 11.12 -15.76 -4.99
N LEU A 105 12.44 -15.51 -5.05
CA LEU A 105 13.17 -14.85 -3.98
C LEU A 105 12.71 -13.41 -3.75
N GLN A 106 12.31 -12.69 -4.81
CA GLN A 106 11.73 -11.36 -4.70
C GLN A 106 10.45 -11.36 -3.84
N GLU A 107 9.62 -12.38 -3.97
CA GLU A 107 8.38 -12.51 -3.20
C GLU A 107 8.61 -12.81 -1.71
N LEU A 108 9.83 -13.19 -1.30
CA LEU A 108 10.19 -13.26 0.12
C LEU A 108 10.13 -11.88 0.80
N GLY A 109 10.14 -10.79 0.03
CA GLY A 109 9.87 -9.44 0.55
C GLY A 109 8.56 -9.35 1.33
N HIS A 110 7.54 -10.14 0.95
CA HIS A 110 6.29 -10.24 1.71
C HIS A 110 6.51 -10.74 3.14
N ILE A 111 7.43 -11.68 3.35
CA ILE A 111 7.74 -12.21 4.69
C ILE A 111 8.40 -11.12 5.55
N GLY A 112 9.22 -10.25 4.96
CA GLY A 112 9.80 -9.10 5.63
C GLY A 112 8.74 -8.18 6.24
N THR A 113 7.62 -7.95 5.53
CA THR A 113 6.51 -7.15 6.06
C THR A 113 5.87 -7.79 7.29
N ILE A 114 5.76 -9.12 7.33
CA ILE A 114 5.17 -9.84 8.46
C ILE A 114 6.10 -9.76 9.68
N ILE A 115 7.40 -9.98 9.50
CA ILE A 115 8.35 -10.03 10.61
C ILE A 115 8.54 -8.64 11.24
N LEU A 116 8.54 -7.58 10.43
CA LEU A 116 8.82 -6.22 10.90
C LEU A 116 7.55 -5.42 11.18
N ALA A 117 6.61 -5.37 10.23
CA ALA A 117 5.46 -4.49 10.35
C ALA A 117 4.39 -5.02 11.31
N LEU A 118 4.17 -6.34 11.38
CA LEU A 118 3.14 -6.91 12.27
C LEU A 118 3.41 -6.61 13.76
N PRO A 119 4.63 -6.84 14.30
CA PRO A 119 4.91 -6.45 15.69
C PRO A 119 4.73 -4.96 15.93
N ILE A 120 5.18 -4.11 15.00
CA ILE A 120 5.03 -2.65 15.11
C ILE A 120 3.55 -2.26 15.13
N ALA A 121 2.73 -2.81 14.23
CA ALA A 121 1.29 -2.55 14.20
C ALA A 121 0.62 -2.97 15.52
N MET A 122 0.97 -4.14 16.07
CA MET A 122 0.43 -4.58 17.35
C MET A 122 0.88 -3.72 18.53
N LEU A 123 2.11 -3.20 18.51
CA LEU A 123 2.62 -2.24 19.51
C LEU A 123 1.88 -0.91 19.45
N LEU A 124 1.51 -0.45 18.25
CA LEU A 124 0.67 0.74 18.04
C LEU A 124 -0.79 0.52 18.42
N GLY A 125 -1.17 -0.66 18.90
CA GLY A 125 -2.50 -0.96 19.44
C GLY A 125 -3.48 -1.55 18.44
N PHE A 126 -3.07 -1.78 17.19
CA PHE A 126 -3.91 -2.45 16.19
C PHE A 126 -4.17 -3.90 16.59
N LYS A 127 -5.40 -4.39 16.34
CA LYS A 127 -5.83 -5.75 16.64
C LYS A 127 -5.87 -6.54 15.33
N ARG A 128 -7.04 -7.04 14.96
CA ARG A 128 -7.25 -7.82 13.73
C ARG A 128 -6.96 -7.00 12.47
N GLU A 129 -7.07 -5.67 12.54
CA GLU A 129 -6.65 -4.76 11.49
C GLU A 129 -5.20 -4.99 11.09
N ALA A 130 -4.33 -5.35 12.05
CA ALA A 130 -2.91 -5.60 11.81
C ALA A 130 -2.69 -6.70 10.77
N ILE A 131 -3.55 -7.72 10.74
CA ILE A 131 -3.45 -8.80 9.74
C ILE A 131 -3.67 -8.25 8.33
N GLY A 132 -4.72 -7.45 8.14
CA GLY A 132 -4.99 -6.77 6.87
C GLY A 132 -3.86 -5.81 6.47
N MET A 133 -3.30 -5.10 7.45
CA MET A 133 -2.23 -4.12 7.22
C MET A 133 -0.87 -4.72 6.85
N THR A 134 -0.53 -5.90 7.37
CA THR A 134 0.88 -6.36 7.35
C THR A 134 1.11 -7.71 6.68
N HIS A 135 0.07 -8.34 6.10
CA HIS A 135 0.25 -9.58 5.33
C HIS A 135 0.95 -9.36 3.98
N SER A 136 0.95 -8.12 3.48
CA SER A 136 1.57 -7.71 2.23
C SER A 136 1.72 -6.19 2.20
N ILE A 137 2.24 -5.64 1.10
CA ILE A 137 2.30 -4.19 0.86
C ILE A 137 0.93 -3.55 0.52
N GLY A 138 -0.17 -4.31 0.56
CA GLY A 138 -1.54 -3.82 0.49
C GLY A 138 -1.95 -3.22 -0.87
N ARG A 139 -1.66 -3.92 -1.97
CA ARG A 139 -2.06 -3.53 -3.34
C ARG A 139 -3.33 -4.23 -3.80
N GLU A 140 -3.83 -3.89 -4.98
CA GLU A 140 -5.12 -4.34 -5.52
C GLU A 140 -5.35 -5.84 -5.35
N PRO A 141 -4.41 -6.75 -5.69
CA PRO A 141 -4.62 -8.18 -5.50
C PRO A 141 -4.86 -8.55 -4.03
N ASN A 142 -4.17 -7.87 -3.12
CA ASN A 142 -4.24 -8.09 -1.68
C ASN A 142 -5.50 -7.50 -1.06
N VAL A 143 -5.97 -6.35 -1.55
CA VAL A 143 -7.29 -5.82 -1.18
C VAL A 143 -8.36 -6.82 -1.61
N GLY A 144 -8.29 -7.32 -2.84
CA GLY A 144 -9.19 -8.37 -3.34
C GLY A 144 -9.15 -9.65 -2.48
N LEU A 145 -7.95 -10.12 -2.11
CA LEU A 145 -7.76 -11.29 -1.26
C LEU A 145 -8.41 -11.12 0.12
N ILE A 146 -8.11 -10.03 0.81
CA ILE A 146 -8.63 -9.76 2.17
C ILE A 146 -10.14 -9.54 2.14
N THR A 147 -10.64 -8.79 1.16
CA THR A 147 -12.08 -8.50 1.05
C THR A 147 -12.88 -9.74 0.65
N ASN A 148 -12.32 -10.66 -0.13
CA ASN A 148 -12.93 -11.96 -0.40
C ASN A 148 -12.99 -12.84 0.86
N LYS A 149 -11.89 -12.93 1.62
CA LYS A 149 -11.81 -13.81 2.79
C LYS A 149 -12.55 -13.28 4.03
N TYR A 150 -12.46 -11.98 4.31
CA TYR A 150 -12.99 -11.37 5.54
C TYR A 150 -14.13 -10.38 5.30
N GLY A 151 -14.27 -9.84 4.09
CA GLY A 151 -15.24 -8.80 3.75
C GLY A 151 -14.69 -7.38 3.92
N PHE A 152 -15.24 -6.41 3.17
CA PHE A 152 -14.82 -5.00 3.21
C PHE A 152 -14.96 -4.35 4.60
N ASN A 153 -16.03 -4.67 5.32
CA ASN A 153 -16.37 -4.07 6.62
C ASN A 153 -15.72 -4.79 7.81
N SER A 154 -14.85 -5.77 7.54
CA SER A 154 -14.11 -6.47 8.60
C SER A 154 -12.96 -5.61 9.12
N PRO A 155 -12.46 -5.86 10.35
CA PRO A 155 -11.24 -5.22 10.83
C PRO A 155 -10.06 -5.36 9.84
N GLU A 156 -9.89 -6.54 9.25
CA GLU A 156 -8.86 -6.83 8.25
C GLU A 156 -9.09 -6.02 6.97
N GLY A 157 -10.34 -5.91 6.53
CA GLY A 157 -10.77 -5.08 5.41
C GLY A 157 -10.41 -3.61 5.62
N HIS A 158 -10.72 -3.05 6.79
CA HIS A 158 -10.32 -1.69 7.14
C HIS A 158 -8.79 -1.53 7.19
N GLY A 159 -8.09 -2.54 7.72
CA GLY A 159 -6.63 -2.56 7.78
C GLY A 159 -5.99 -2.51 6.40
N VAL A 160 -6.38 -3.40 5.48
CA VAL A 160 -5.81 -3.42 4.12
C VAL A 160 -6.16 -2.15 3.35
N MET A 161 -7.37 -1.60 3.54
CA MET A 161 -7.79 -0.35 2.90
C MET A 161 -6.99 0.86 3.40
N ALA A 162 -6.64 0.91 4.68
CA ALA A 162 -5.78 1.95 5.22
C ALA A 162 -4.40 1.92 4.54
N ILE A 163 -3.78 0.74 4.42
CA ILE A 163 -2.48 0.59 3.74
C ILE A 163 -2.58 0.84 2.25
N TYR A 164 -3.69 0.48 1.61
CA TYR A 164 -3.93 0.80 0.21
C TYR A 164 -3.90 2.33 -0.02
N ILE A 165 -4.69 3.08 0.75
CA ILE A 165 -4.82 4.54 0.59
C ILE A 165 -3.53 5.25 1.01
N PHE A 166 -3.13 5.09 2.27
CA PHE A 166 -1.96 5.78 2.82
C PHE A 166 -0.67 5.29 2.18
N GLY A 167 -0.56 3.98 1.97
CA GLY A 167 0.61 3.40 1.33
C GLY A 167 0.79 3.93 -0.08
N THR A 168 -0.26 4.07 -0.90
CA THR A 168 -0.13 4.63 -2.26
C THR A 168 0.48 6.03 -2.27
N VAL A 169 0.08 6.87 -1.30
CA VAL A 169 0.52 8.26 -1.18
C VAL A 169 1.94 8.35 -0.62
N PHE A 170 2.17 7.77 0.57
CA PHE A 170 3.45 7.87 1.27
C PHE A 170 4.51 6.91 0.73
N GLY A 171 4.09 5.75 0.24
CA GLY A 171 4.98 4.76 -0.33
C GLY A 171 5.67 5.27 -1.59
N ALA A 172 4.96 5.96 -2.48
CA ALA A 172 5.60 6.53 -3.67
C ALA A 172 6.71 7.54 -3.30
N LEU A 173 6.46 8.39 -2.30
CA LEU A 173 7.48 9.28 -1.74
C LEU A 173 8.65 8.48 -1.17
N PHE A 174 8.38 7.53 -0.27
CA PHE A 174 9.40 6.73 0.41
C PHE A 174 10.28 5.95 -0.57
N PHE A 175 9.67 5.23 -1.52
CA PHE A 175 10.38 4.43 -2.51
C PHE A 175 11.15 5.29 -3.51
N GLY A 176 10.62 6.47 -3.88
CA GLY A 176 11.36 7.45 -4.69
C GLY A 176 12.66 7.90 -4.01
N VAL A 177 12.57 8.33 -2.75
CA VAL A 177 13.74 8.76 -1.96
C VAL A 177 14.71 7.60 -1.75
N LEU A 178 14.20 6.44 -1.35
CA LEU A 178 15.02 5.27 -1.06
C LEU A 178 15.78 4.80 -2.31
N ALA A 179 15.13 4.76 -3.47
CA ALA A 179 15.78 4.38 -4.72
C ALA A 179 16.88 5.37 -5.12
N GLY A 180 16.62 6.68 -5.00
CA GLY A 180 17.63 7.71 -5.24
C GLY A 180 18.82 7.62 -4.28
N LEU A 181 18.57 7.37 -3.00
CA LEU A 181 19.62 7.19 -1.99
C LEU A 181 20.48 5.95 -2.28
N LEU A 182 19.84 4.81 -2.57
CA LEU A 182 20.53 3.56 -2.87
C LEU A 182 21.35 3.66 -4.16
N ALA A 183 20.90 4.43 -5.15
CA ALA A 183 21.67 4.72 -6.35
C ALA A 183 22.99 5.44 -6.04
N THR A 184 22.99 6.37 -5.08
CA THR A 184 24.19 7.12 -4.68
C THR A 184 25.26 6.24 -4.04
N PHE A 185 24.87 5.20 -3.30
CA PHE A 185 25.83 4.30 -2.67
C PHE A 185 26.62 3.44 -3.67
N LYS A 186 26.12 3.24 -4.89
CA LYS A 186 26.76 2.44 -5.96
C LYS A 186 27.16 1.01 -5.53
N ILE A 187 26.54 0.48 -4.47
CA ILE A 187 26.75 -0.90 -4.00
C ILE A 187 25.99 -1.89 -4.89
N PHE A 188 24.81 -1.49 -5.36
CA PHE A 188 23.94 -2.33 -6.17
C PHE A 188 24.00 -1.94 -7.65
N HIS A 189 23.90 -2.95 -8.52
CA HIS A 189 23.78 -2.71 -9.96
C HIS A 189 22.44 -1.99 -10.27
N PRO A 190 22.40 -1.00 -11.17
CA PRO A 190 21.16 -0.28 -11.51
C PRO A 190 19.99 -1.19 -11.90
N TYR A 191 20.26 -2.29 -12.61
CA TYR A 191 19.23 -3.29 -12.96
C TYR A 191 18.61 -3.97 -11.73
N SER A 192 19.39 -4.23 -10.68
CA SER A 192 18.86 -4.80 -9.43
C SER A 192 17.96 -3.80 -8.72
N LEU A 193 18.33 -2.51 -8.71
CA LEU A 193 17.48 -1.43 -8.16
C LEU A 193 16.22 -1.22 -9.00
N ALA A 194 16.32 -1.34 -10.33
CA ALA A 194 15.18 -1.29 -11.23
C ALA A 194 14.22 -2.46 -10.99
N MET A 195 14.73 -3.69 -10.85
CA MET A 195 13.92 -4.85 -10.45
C MET A 195 13.26 -4.63 -9.09
N ALA A 196 13.99 -4.11 -8.09
CA ALA A 196 13.44 -3.81 -6.77
C ALA A 196 12.38 -2.69 -6.78
N SER A 197 12.35 -1.85 -7.82
CA SER A 197 11.34 -0.80 -8.00
C SER A 197 9.96 -1.36 -8.38
N GLY A 198 9.93 -2.57 -8.97
CA GLY A 198 8.70 -3.24 -9.39
C GLY A 198 7.98 -3.98 -8.26
N ILE A 199 7.51 -3.25 -7.26
CA ILE A 199 6.92 -3.84 -6.04
C ILE A 199 5.45 -4.22 -6.17
N GLY A 200 4.85 -4.10 -7.35
CA GLY A 200 3.42 -4.35 -7.57
C GLY A 200 2.53 -3.12 -7.34
N SER A 201 3.10 -1.92 -7.43
CA SER A 201 2.39 -0.65 -7.39
C SER A 201 2.88 0.27 -8.51
N GLY A 202 1.99 0.67 -9.41
CA GLY A 202 2.35 1.54 -10.53
C GLY A 202 2.91 2.90 -10.09
N SER A 203 2.30 3.53 -9.08
CA SER A 203 2.75 4.84 -8.58
C SER A 203 4.11 4.76 -7.88
N MET A 204 4.33 3.73 -7.07
CA MET A 204 5.62 3.56 -6.39
C MET A 204 6.71 3.18 -7.37
N MET A 205 6.41 2.28 -8.31
CA MET A 205 7.32 1.90 -9.39
C MET A 205 7.71 3.12 -10.22
N ALA A 206 6.76 3.96 -10.61
CA ALA A 206 7.06 5.18 -11.36
C ALA A 206 7.95 6.16 -10.57
N ALA A 207 7.72 6.27 -9.26
CA ALA A 207 8.52 7.14 -8.40
C ALA A 207 9.95 6.64 -8.22
N SER A 208 10.14 5.36 -7.90
CA SER A 208 11.45 4.76 -7.70
C SER A 208 12.23 4.64 -9.01
N SER A 209 11.60 4.18 -10.09
CA SER A 209 12.26 4.09 -11.41
C SER A 209 12.60 5.47 -11.95
N GLY A 210 11.74 6.48 -11.79
CA GLY A 210 12.03 7.86 -12.17
C GLY A 210 13.25 8.43 -11.43
N ALA A 211 13.39 8.16 -10.13
CA ALA A 211 14.57 8.54 -9.36
C ALA A 211 15.86 7.84 -9.83
N LEU A 212 15.75 6.57 -10.22
CA LEU A 212 16.87 5.81 -10.79
C LEU A 212 17.28 6.34 -12.17
N VAL A 213 16.32 6.61 -13.06
CA VAL A 213 16.58 7.19 -14.40
C VAL A 213 17.31 8.52 -14.28
N ALA A 214 16.89 9.37 -13.34
CA ALA A 214 17.56 10.64 -13.11
C ALA A 214 19.01 10.49 -12.61
N SER A 215 19.34 9.34 -11.99
CA SER A 215 20.69 9.00 -11.54
C SER A 215 21.51 8.28 -12.62
N PHE A 216 20.86 7.55 -13.52
CA PHE A 216 21.47 6.78 -14.62
C PHE A 216 20.74 7.02 -15.96
N PRO A 217 20.84 8.24 -16.55
CA PRO A 217 20.04 8.57 -17.73
C PRO A 217 20.33 7.70 -18.96
N SER A 218 21.56 7.17 -19.07
CA SER A 218 21.96 6.29 -20.17
C SER A 218 21.32 4.90 -20.11
N LEU A 219 20.71 4.51 -18.98
CA LEU A 219 20.07 3.20 -18.77
C LEU A 219 18.54 3.33 -18.64
N GLN A 220 17.97 4.42 -19.18
CA GLN A 220 16.56 4.75 -18.98
C GLN A 220 15.64 3.61 -19.43
N ASP A 221 15.84 3.12 -20.66
CA ASP A 221 14.96 2.13 -21.27
C ASP A 221 15.04 0.80 -20.52
N GLU A 222 16.23 0.39 -20.10
CA GLU A 222 16.44 -0.80 -19.29
C GLU A 222 15.83 -0.68 -17.90
N ILE A 223 15.99 0.47 -17.23
CA ILE A 223 15.41 0.72 -15.90
C ILE A 223 13.88 0.62 -15.97
N ILE A 224 13.26 1.29 -16.95
CA ILE A 224 11.81 1.26 -17.15
C ILE A 224 11.35 -0.16 -17.47
N ALA A 225 12.06 -0.88 -18.33
CA ALA A 225 11.72 -2.24 -18.72
C ALA A 225 11.81 -3.22 -17.54
N PHE A 226 12.91 -3.22 -16.78
CA PHE A 226 13.08 -4.09 -15.61
C PHE A 226 12.07 -3.76 -14.51
N ALA A 227 11.86 -2.48 -14.22
CA ALA A 227 10.87 -2.07 -13.22
C ALA A 227 9.45 -2.47 -13.61
N GLY A 228 9.07 -2.26 -14.88
CA GLY A 228 7.76 -2.64 -15.41
C GLY A 228 7.52 -4.15 -15.39
N ALA A 229 8.49 -4.94 -15.87
CA ALA A 229 8.42 -6.40 -15.85
C ALA A 229 8.31 -6.92 -14.42
N SER A 230 9.17 -6.44 -13.53
CA SER A 230 9.15 -6.79 -12.11
C SER A 230 7.81 -6.45 -11.45
N ASN A 231 7.24 -5.27 -11.74
CA ASN A 231 5.97 -4.85 -11.19
C ASN A 231 4.80 -5.74 -11.64
N LEU A 232 4.80 -6.15 -12.91
CA LEU A 232 3.81 -7.07 -13.43
C LEU A 232 3.94 -8.46 -12.80
N ILE A 233 5.18 -8.92 -12.60
CA ILE A 233 5.47 -10.18 -11.91
C ILE A 233 4.94 -10.09 -10.49
N SER A 234 5.34 -9.11 -9.67
CA SER A 234 4.88 -9.01 -8.28
C SER A 234 3.38 -8.78 -8.12
N LEU A 235 2.70 -8.10 -9.06
CA LEU A 235 1.24 -8.08 -9.07
C LEU A 235 0.65 -9.49 -9.21
N SER A 236 1.25 -10.31 -10.06
CA SER A 236 0.77 -11.65 -10.39
C SER A 236 1.19 -12.69 -9.35
N THR A 237 2.49 -12.89 -9.15
CA THR A 237 3.09 -13.87 -8.25
C THR A 237 2.82 -13.53 -6.78
N GLY A 238 2.88 -12.25 -6.44
CA GLY A 238 2.64 -11.76 -5.07
C GLY A 238 1.23 -12.03 -4.56
N LEU A 239 0.21 -12.10 -5.44
CA LEU A 239 -1.13 -12.54 -5.05
C LEU A 239 -1.12 -13.98 -4.54
N TYR A 240 -0.51 -14.90 -5.30
CA TYR A 240 -0.47 -16.32 -4.94
C TYR A 240 0.38 -16.56 -3.70
N VAL A 241 1.54 -15.90 -3.60
CA VAL A 241 2.38 -15.96 -2.40
C VAL A 241 1.63 -15.40 -1.20
N SER A 242 0.91 -14.29 -1.36
CA SER A 242 0.13 -13.71 -0.27
C SER A 242 -1.01 -14.61 0.17
N MET A 243 -1.70 -15.26 -0.77
CA MET A 243 -2.80 -16.19 -0.49
C MET A 243 -2.32 -17.47 0.21
N LEU A 244 -1.25 -18.09 -0.30
CA LEU A 244 -0.80 -19.41 0.14
C LEU A 244 0.17 -19.35 1.33
N ILE A 245 0.94 -18.27 1.46
CA ILE A 245 2.04 -18.18 2.43
C ILE A 245 1.84 -16.99 3.36
N SER A 246 1.82 -15.76 2.83
CA SER A 246 1.96 -14.56 3.65
C SER A 246 0.76 -14.36 4.60
N LEU A 247 -0.47 -14.52 4.11
CA LEU A 247 -1.66 -14.36 4.94
C LEU A 247 -1.79 -15.43 6.04
N PRO A 248 -1.69 -16.74 5.74
CA PRO A 248 -1.67 -17.77 6.79
C PRO A 248 -0.55 -17.55 7.82
N LEU A 249 0.65 -17.16 7.36
CA LEU A 249 1.78 -16.88 8.24
C LEU A 249 1.52 -15.65 9.13
N THR A 250 0.89 -14.62 8.59
CA THR A 250 0.49 -13.42 9.34
C THR A 250 -0.53 -13.77 10.43
N GLU A 251 -1.56 -14.54 10.11
CA GLU A 251 -2.55 -14.99 11.10
C GLU A 251 -1.91 -15.79 12.24
N LYS A 252 -1.01 -16.73 11.89
CA LYS A 252 -0.29 -17.55 12.87
C LYS A 252 0.60 -16.70 13.77
N THR A 253 1.33 -15.75 13.18
CA THR A 253 2.24 -14.86 13.91
C THR A 253 1.47 -13.89 14.80
N TYR A 254 0.37 -13.31 14.30
CA TYR A 254 -0.53 -12.46 15.08
C TYR A 254 -1.07 -13.20 16.30
N ASN A 255 -1.61 -14.41 16.10
CA ASN A 255 -2.16 -15.22 17.19
C ASN A 255 -1.10 -15.57 18.25
N LEU A 256 0.15 -15.81 17.83
CA LEU A 256 1.26 -16.05 18.76
C LEU A 256 1.58 -14.81 19.59
N LEU A 257 1.68 -13.64 18.94
CA LEU A 257 1.98 -12.36 19.60
C LEU A 257 0.84 -11.92 20.52
N ASP A 258 -0.42 -12.11 20.10
CA ASP A 258 -1.59 -11.71 20.88
C ASP A 258 -1.73 -12.57 22.15
N LYS A 259 -1.50 -13.88 22.05
CA LYS A 259 -1.44 -14.77 23.22
C LYS A 259 -0.36 -14.33 24.22
N ARG A 260 0.82 -13.93 23.74
CA ARG A 260 1.90 -13.40 24.60
C ARG A 260 1.50 -12.09 25.26
N ARG A 261 0.82 -11.20 24.53
CA ARG A 261 0.29 -9.93 25.06
C ARG A 261 -0.73 -10.16 26.17
N MET A 262 -1.67 -11.09 25.99
CA MET A 262 -2.68 -11.42 27.00
C MET A 262 -2.05 -12.05 28.24
N LYS A 263 -1.12 -13.01 28.08
CA LYS A 263 -0.41 -13.62 29.21
C LYS A 263 0.36 -12.59 30.05
N LYS A 264 0.99 -11.60 29.41
CA LYS A 264 1.69 -10.50 30.10
C LYS A 264 0.72 -9.58 30.85
N LYS A 265 -0.47 -9.32 30.28
CA LYS A 265 -1.50 -8.53 30.96
C LYS A 265 -2.02 -9.26 32.20
N ASP A 266 -2.26 -10.56 32.11
CA ASP A 266 -2.73 -11.37 33.23
C ASP A 266 -1.69 -11.48 34.36
N SER A 267 -0.40 -11.48 34.05
CA SER A 267 0.65 -11.46 35.08
C SER A 267 0.74 -10.12 35.81
N VAL A 268 0.67 -9.00 35.08
CA VAL A 268 0.70 -7.65 35.69
C VAL A 268 -0.52 -7.42 36.60
N VAL A 269 -1.71 -7.84 36.17
CA VAL A 269 -2.93 -7.73 36.99
C VAL A 269 -2.87 -8.62 38.24
N LYS A 270 -2.15 -9.76 38.18
CA LYS A 270 -1.94 -10.61 39.36
C LYS A 270 -0.95 -9.99 40.35
N GLU A 271 0.14 -9.38 39.87
CA GLU A 271 1.11 -8.65 40.69
C GLU A 271 0.45 -7.45 41.40
N GLU A 272 -0.31 -6.62 40.67
CA GLU A 272 -1.03 -5.49 41.29
C GLU A 272 -2.03 -5.94 42.36
N LYS A 273 -2.72 -7.07 42.17
CA LYS A 273 -3.65 -7.62 43.18
C LYS A 273 -2.94 -8.24 44.38
N SER A 274 -1.74 -8.81 44.21
CA SER A 274 -0.95 -9.30 45.34
C SER A 274 -0.39 -8.16 46.19
N ASP A 275 0.00 -7.05 45.55
CA ASP A 275 0.54 -5.89 46.27
C ASP A 275 -0.55 -5.15 47.06
N VAL A 276 -1.79 -5.07 46.53
CA VAL A 276 -2.94 -4.48 47.25
C VAL A 276 -3.39 -5.34 48.43
N ASN A 277 -3.27 -6.67 48.36
CA ASN A 277 -3.64 -7.57 49.46
C ASN A 277 -2.56 -7.70 50.56
N ASN A 278 -1.36 -7.15 50.34
CA ASN A 278 -0.24 -7.15 51.28
C ASN A 278 -0.07 -5.82 52.04
N ILE A 279 -1.04 -4.90 51.92
CA ILE A 279 -1.16 -3.63 52.68
C ILE A 279 -2.35 -3.74 53.64
#